data_AF-A0A497LZ92-F1
#
_entry.id   AF-A0A497LZ92-F1
#
_cell.length_a   1.000
_cell.length_b   1.000
_cell.length_c   1.000
_cell.angle_alpha   90.00
_cell.angle_beta   90.00
_cell.angle_gamma   90.00
#
_symmetry.space_group_name_H-M   'P 1'
#
loop_
_entity.id
_entity.type
_entity.pdbx_description
1 polymer ?
#
loop_
_entity_poly.entity_id
_entity_poly.type
_entity_poly.pdbx_seq_one_letter_code
_entity_poly.pdbx_strand_id
1 'polypeptide(L)'
;MEEIVCVVEDVRAAGVYTRSDTWAFNEYDVFFTNRRVIFAVVRCPADSSEAQAFPKRSEVLDKLAKVDARVEQLNKMYGSVKRWMEIKEERRKQFKGKTPEEILHLHPESFDIPYENIKSVKLRKWSIFGTTLEIKALLKGEEKKFKLAIPKQHFKDVQKNVVNKYLPGK
;
A
#
# COMPACT_ATOMS: atom_id res chain seq x y z
N MET A 1 14.45 -22.12 -3.24
CA MET A 1 13.49 -21.27 -3.98
C MET A 1 12.96 -20.25 -2.99
N GLU A 2 12.81 -18.97 -3.37
CA GLU A 2 12.15 -17.98 -2.51
C GLU A 2 10.64 -18.18 -2.63
N GLU A 3 9.94 -18.15 -1.50
CA GLU A 3 8.51 -18.47 -1.43
C GLU A 3 7.75 -17.36 -0.73
N ILE A 4 6.55 -17.06 -1.22
CA ILE A 4 5.61 -16.15 -0.57
C ILE A 4 4.97 -16.88 0.61
N VAL A 5 5.13 -16.35 1.81
CA VAL A 5 4.66 -16.96 3.06
C VAL A 5 3.39 -16.28 3.57
N CYS A 6 3.23 -14.99 3.31
CA CYS A 6 2.04 -14.24 3.71
C CYS A 6 1.83 -13.05 2.77
N VAL A 7 0.57 -12.72 2.49
CA VAL A 7 0.19 -11.53 1.74
C VAL A 7 -0.72 -10.68 2.61
N VAL A 8 -0.42 -9.38 2.69
CA VAL A 8 -1.29 -8.39 3.32
C VAL A 8 -1.66 -7.38 2.25
N GLU A 9 -2.93 -7.39 1.87
CA GLU A 9 -3.47 -6.52 0.83
C GLU A 9 -3.83 -5.13 1.38
N ASP A 10 -3.91 -4.14 0.48
CA ASP A 10 -4.44 -2.80 0.76
C ASP A 10 -3.66 -2.01 1.81
N VAL A 11 -2.35 -2.13 1.73
CA VAL A 11 -1.44 -1.50 2.65
C VAL A 11 -1.02 -0.12 2.18
N ARG A 12 -1.40 0.88 2.98
CA ARG A 12 -0.87 2.25 2.86
C ARG A 12 0.36 2.39 3.73
N ALA A 13 1.54 2.30 3.13
CA ALA A 13 2.78 2.41 3.86
C ALA A 13 3.18 3.87 4.06
N ALA A 14 3.00 4.40 5.27
CA ALA A 14 3.52 5.70 5.63
C ALA A 14 5.07 5.72 5.49
N GLY A 15 5.65 6.73 4.85
CA GLY A 15 7.11 6.86 4.67
C GLY A 15 7.64 6.68 3.24
N VAL A 16 6.77 6.29 2.29
CA VAL A 16 7.03 6.41 0.83
C VAL A 16 6.40 7.71 0.27
N TYR A 17 5.98 8.62 1.15
CA TYR A 17 5.31 9.87 0.77
C TYR A 17 6.25 10.82 0.05
N THR A 18 6.03 11.05 -1.24
CA THR A 18 6.75 12.06 -2.03
C THR A 18 5.95 13.34 -2.29
N ARG A 19 4.70 13.50 -1.81
CA ARG A 19 3.99 14.79 -1.86
C ARG A 19 2.81 14.82 -0.88
N SER A 20 2.83 15.76 0.05
CA SER A 20 1.88 15.87 1.19
C SER A 20 0.53 16.51 0.84
N ASP A 21 0.32 16.91 -0.41
CA ASP A 21 -0.65 17.96 -0.72
C ASP A 21 -1.84 17.47 -1.56
N THR A 22 -1.82 16.20 -1.97
CA THR A 22 -2.83 15.59 -2.84
C THR A 22 -3.18 14.18 -2.36
N TRP A 23 -4.37 13.69 -2.74
CA TRP A 23 -4.84 12.31 -2.52
C TRP A 23 -4.02 11.24 -3.27
N ALA A 24 -2.81 11.60 -3.69
CA ALA A 24 -1.89 10.87 -4.53
C ALA A 24 -0.88 10.11 -3.63
N PHE A 25 -1.31 8.99 -3.07
CA PHE A 25 -0.42 8.08 -2.35
C PHE A 25 -0.32 6.75 -3.10
N ASN A 26 0.84 6.10 -3.01
CA ASN A 26 0.97 4.72 -3.45
C ASN A 26 0.22 3.81 -2.46
N GLU A 27 -0.51 2.83 -2.99
CA GLU A 27 -1.00 1.69 -2.22
C GLU A 27 -0.24 0.45 -2.66
N TYR A 28 0.05 -0.41 -1.69
CA TYR A 28 0.85 -1.61 -1.87
C TYR A 28 0.07 -2.83 -1.40
N ASP A 29 0.29 -3.95 -2.09
CA ASP A 29 0.13 -5.26 -1.47
C ASP A 29 1.50 -5.69 -0.95
N VAL A 30 1.54 -6.18 0.29
CA VAL A 30 2.78 -6.53 0.98
C VAL A 30 2.94 -8.04 1.02
N PHE A 31 4.00 -8.53 0.39
CA PHE A 31 4.33 -9.94 0.32
C PHE A 31 5.50 -10.21 1.26
N PHE A 32 5.26 -11.05 2.26
CA PHE A 32 6.30 -11.56 3.12
C PHE A 32 6.85 -12.85 2.51
N THR A 33 8.16 -12.88 2.27
CA THR A 33 8.85 -14.09 1.81
C THR A 33 9.63 -14.71 2.97
N ASN A 34 10.35 -15.79 2.70
CA ASN A 34 11.30 -16.33 3.68
C ASN A 34 12.59 -15.49 3.82
N ARG A 35 12.78 -14.41 3.04
CA ARG A 35 14.03 -13.61 3.02
C ARG A 35 13.83 -12.11 3.19
N ARG A 36 12.69 -11.59 2.77
CA ARG A 36 12.43 -10.15 2.66
C ARG A 36 10.94 -9.83 2.69
N VAL A 37 10.65 -8.54 2.77
CA VAL A 37 9.30 -8.01 2.56
C VAL A 37 9.27 -7.27 1.22
N ILE A 38 8.33 -7.61 0.35
CA ILE A 38 8.10 -6.91 -0.91
C ILE A 38 6.87 -6.01 -0.76
N PHE A 39 7.04 -4.76 -1.15
CA PHE A 39 5.99 -3.77 -1.29
C PHE A 39 5.67 -3.63 -2.77
N ALA A 40 4.67 -4.38 -3.23
CA ALA A 40 4.26 -4.38 -4.63
C ALA A 40 3.19 -3.32 -4.86
N VAL A 41 3.43 -2.41 -5.79
CA VAL A 41 2.50 -1.33 -6.10
C VAL A 41 1.21 -1.89 -6.70
N VAL A 42 0.09 -1.67 -6.02
CA VAL A 42 -1.25 -1.87 -6.59
C VAL A 42 -1.85 -0.56 -7.08
N ARG A 43 -1.37 0.56 -6.55
CA ARG A 43 -1.80 1.90 -6.95
C ARG A 43 -0.61 2.83 -6.92
N CYS A 44 -0.33 3.54 -8.02
CA CYS A 44 0.58 4.67 -8.03
C CYS A 44 -0.11 5.86 -8.72
N PRO A 45 -0.03 7.08 -8.16
CA PRO A 45 -0.58 8.27 -8.80
C PRO A 45 0.02 8.56 -10.18
N ALA A 46 1.24 8.09 -10.45
CA ALA A 46 1.86 8.24 -11.77
C ALA A 46 1.13 7.45 -12.87
N ASP A 47 0.34 6.44 -12.52
CA ASP A 47 -0.36 5.57 -13.48
C ASP A 47 -1.65 6.17 -14.04
N SER A 48 -2.18 7.21 -13.39
CA SER A 48 -3.37 7.89 -13.87
C SER A 48 -3.04 9.33 -14.19
N SER A 49 -3.20 9.69 -15.46
CA SER A 49 -3.28 11.09 -15.92
C SER A 49 -4.33 11.89 -15.10
N GLU A 50 -5.31 11.18 -14.52
CA GLU A 50 -6.40 11.71 -13.70
C GLU A 50 -6.02 11.95 -12.23
N ALA A 51 -5.00 11.29 -11.66
CA ALA A 51 -4.53 11.56 -10.30
C ALA A 51 -4.06 13.01 -10.12
N GLN A 52 -3.52 13.60 -11.19
CA GLN A 52 -3.07 14.99 -11.22
C GLN A 52 -4.26 15.98 -11.29
N ALA A 53 -5.45 15.50 -11.63
CA ALA A 53 -6.65 16.31 -11.80
C ALA A 53 -7.61 16.25 -10.60
N PHE A 54 -7.24 15.61 -9.49
CA PHE A 54 -8.06 15.67 -8.28
C PHE A 54 -7.99 17.08 -7.68
N PRO A 55 -9.08 17.86 -7.71
CA PRO A 55 -9.12 19.15 -7.05
C PRO A 55 -8.80 18.98 -5.57
N LYS A 56 -8.16 19.99 -4.97
CA LYS A 56 -7.94 20.01 -3.53
C LYS A 56 -9.29 19.88 -2.82
N ARG A 57 -9.33 19.19 -1.68
CA ARG A 57 -10.58 18.98 -0.91
C ARG A 57 -11.30 20.30 -0.63
N SER A 58 -10.57 21.39 -0.45
CA SER A 58 -11.09 22.75 -0.28
C SER A 58 -11.78 23.29 -1.54
N GLU A 59 -11.21 23.08 -2.73
CA GLU A 59 -11.76 23.59 -4.00
C GLU A 59 -13.06 22.88 -4.42
N VAL A 60 -13.23 21.62 -4.02
CA VAL A 60 -14.49 20.88 -4.23
C VAL A 60 -15.60 21.48 -3.39
N LEU A 61 -15.33 21.83 -2.13
CA LEU A 61 -16.35 22.36 -1.22
C LEU A 61 -16.86 23.74 -1.66
N ASP A 62 -15.99 24.59 -2.20
CA ASP A 62 -16.36 25.93 -2.68
C ASP A 62 -17.17 25.92 -3.99
N LYS A 63 -16.97 24.93 -4.87
CA LYS A 63 -17.65 24.84 -6.19
C LYS A 63 -19.03 24.16 -6.14
N LEU A 64 -19.43 23.59 -5.00
CA LEU A 64 -20.68 22.84 -4.83
C LEU A 64 -21.96 23.72 -4.67
N ALA A 65 -21.86 25.04 -4.86
CA ALA A 65 -22.98 25.98 -4.71
C ALA A 65 -24.00 25.98 -5.87
N LYS A 66 -23.73 25.29 -7.00
CA LYS A 66 -24.67 25.16 -8.14
C LYS A 66 -24.94 23.69 -8.47
N VAL A 67 -26.22 23.31 -8.62
CA VAL A 67 -26.69 21.91 -8.71
C VAL A 67 -26.20 21.19 -9.98
N ASP A 68 -26.23 21.83 -11.15
CA ASP A 68 -25.83 21.16 -12.40
C ASP A 68 -24.31 20.92 -12.47
N ALA A 69 -23.52 21.89 -12.00
CA ALA A 69 -22.06 21.73 -11.85
C ALA A 69 -21.69 20.62 -10.86
N ARG A 70 -22.57 20.34 -9.89
CA ARG A 70 -22.39 19.28 -8.88
C ARG A 70 -22.62 17.89 -9.47
N VAL A 71 -23.59 17.71 -10.37
CA VAL A 71 -23.85 16.41 -11.02
C VAL A 71 -22.70 16.02 -11.96
N GLU A 72 -22.22 16.96 -12.78
CA GLU A 72 -21.11 16.71 -13.69
C GLU A 72 -19.81 16.35 -12.94
N GLN A 73 -19.50 17.09 -11.87
CA GLN A 73 -18.32 16.79 -11.03
C GLN A 73 -18.43 15.44 -10.32
N LEU A 74 -19.61 15.08 -9.82
CA LEU A 74 -19.83 13.77 -9.18
C LEU A 74 -19.65 12.63 -10.18
N ASN A 75 -20.17 12.76 -11.40
CA ASN A 75 -20.01 11.76 -12.46
C ASN A 75 -18.54 11.60 -12.84
N LYS A 76 -17.79 12.71 -12.96
CA LYS A 76 -16.34 12.67 -13.22
C LYS A 76 -15.58 11.98 -12.09
N MET A 77 -15.88 12.33 -10.84
CA MET A 77 -15.27 11.70 -9.67
C MET A 77 -15.59 10.21 -9.59
N TYR A 78 -16.83 9.81 -9.86
CA TYR A 78 -17.25 8.41 -9.86
C TYR A 78 -16.56 7.61 -10.97
N GLY A 79 -16.47 8.17 -12.18
CA GLY A 79 -15.73 7.57 -13.29
C GLY A 79 -14.26 7.34 -12.96
N SER A 80 -13.60 8.34 -12.37
CA SER A 80 -12.23 8.17 -11.89
C SER A 80 -12.16 7.07 -10.82
N VAL A 81 -12.98 7.11 -9.76
CA VAL A 81 -12.97 6.08 -8.70
C VAL A 81 -13.18 4.67 -9.24
N LYS A 82 -14.08 4.49 -10.21
CA LYS A 82 -14.28 3.21 -10.89
C LYS A 82 -13.01 2.76 -11.61
N ARG A 83 -12.41 3.64 -12.42
CA ARG A 83 -11.15 3.35 -13.11
C ARG A 83 -10.01 3.02 -12.14
N TRP A 84 -9.96 3.70 -10.99
CA TRP A 84 -9.01 3.41 -9.91
C TRP A 84 -9.16 1.99 -9.37
N MET A 85 -10.40 1.52 -9.17
CA MET A 85 -10.67 0.16 -8.69
C MET A 85 -10.31 -0.89 -9.74
N GLU A 86 -10.58 -0.62 -11.02
CA GLU A 86 -10.22 -1.50 -12.14
C GLU A 86 -8.70 -1.71 -12.24
N ILE A 87 -7.90 -0.63 -12.25
CA ILE A 87 -6.42 -0.72 -12.31
C ILE A 87 -5.87 -1.56 -11.16
N LYS A 88 -6.40 -1.34 -9.95
CA LYS A 88 -6.00 -2.08 -8.76
C LYS A 88 -6.29 -3.58 -8.91
N GLU A 89 -7.47 -3.95 -9.41
CA GLU A 89 -7.84 -5.34 -9.62
C GLU A 89 -7.03 -6.00 -10.75
N GLU A 90 -6.80 -5.28 -11.85
CA GLU A 90 -5.95 -5.71 -12.95
C GLU A 90 -4.52 -6.03 -12.47
N ARG A 91 -3.94 -5.20 -11.61
CA ARG A 91 -2.62 -5.44 -11.02
C ARG A 91 -2.59 -6.66 -10.11
N ARG A 92 -3.58 -6.82 -9.24
CA ARG A 92 -3.68 -8.01 -8.38
C ARG A 92 -3.75 -9.30 -9.18
N LYS A 93 -4.47 -9.30 -10.31
CA LYS A 93 -4.52 -10.44 -11.23
C LYS A 93 -3.13 -10.78 -11.79
N GLN A 94 -2.28 -9.78 -12.04
CA GLN A 94 -0.92 -10.00 -12.53
C GLN A 94 -0.01 -10.66 -11.50
N PHE A 95 -0.23 -10.45 -10.19
CA PHE A 95 0.60 -11.08 -9.14
C PHE A 95 0.38 -12.59 -9.03
N LYS A 96 -0.77 -13.09 -9.47
CA LYS A 96 -1.17 -14.49 -9.26
C LYS A 96 -0.20 -15.44 -9.98
N GLY A 97 0.38 -16.36 -9.21
CA GLY A 97 1.31 -17.38 -9.72
C GLY A 97 2.70 -16.87 -10.05
N LYS A 98 3.01 -15.60 -9.76
CA LYS A 98 4.35 -15.04 -9.95
C LYS A 98 5.25 -15.28 -8.76
N THR A 99 6.54 -15.39 -9.07
CA THR A 99 7.63 -15.38 -8.10
C THR A 99 7.81 -13.99 -7.47
N PRO A 100 8.46 -13.90 -6.30
CA PRO A 100 8.85 -12.64 -5.67
C PRO A 100 9.57 -11.68 -6.63
N GLU A 101 10.51 -12.19 -7.44
CA GLU A 101 11.30 -11.41 -8.40
C GLU A 101 10.42 -10.89 -9.54
N GLU A 102 9.51 -11.72 -10.06
CA GLU A 102 8.59 -11.29 -11.11
C GLU A 102 7.63 -10.22 -10.61
N ILE A 103 7.13 -10.33 -9.37
CA ILE A 103 6.26 -9.32 -8.76
C ILE A 103 6.99 -7.97 -8.66
N LEU A 104 8.25 -7.98 -8.23
CA LEU A 104 9.06 -6.76 -8.09
C LEU A 104 9.25 -6.05 -9.44
N HIS A 105 9.43 -6.81 -10.52
CA HIS A 105 9.62 -6.25 -11.87
C HIS A 105 8.34 -5.74 -12.55
N LEU A 106 7.15 -5.99 -12.00
CA LEU A 106 5.90 -5.51 -12.59
C LEU A 106 5.73 -3.99 -12.51
N HIS A 107 6.43 -3.32 -11.58
CA HIS A 107 6.31 -1.88 -11.44
C HIS A 107 7.60 -1.25 -10.85
N PRO A 108 8.12 -0.16 -11.42
CA PRO A 108 9.39 0.44 -10.99
C PRO A 108 9.37 1.03 -9.58
N GLU A 109 8.20 1.45 -9.10
CA GLU A 109 8.00 1.94 -7.73
C GLU A 109 7.78 0.80 -6.71
N SER A 110 7.72 -0.46 -7.15
CA SER A 110 7.76 -1.60 -6.22
C SER A 110 9.17 -1.72 -5.66
N PHE A 111 9.28 -2.12 -4.39
CA PHE A 111 10.57 -2.28 -3.73
C PHE A 111 10.50 -3.40 -2.70
N ASP A 112 11.67 -3.86 -2.27
CA ASP A 112 11.79 -4.84 -1.21
C ASP A 112 12.68 -4.33 -0.07
N ILE A 113 12.51 -4.97 1.09
CA ILE A 113 13.30 -4.75 2.28
C ILE A 113 13.80 -6.11 2.77
N PRO A 114 15.10 -6.40 2.59
CA PRO A 114 15.74 -7.55 3.22
C PRO A 114 15.53 -7.55 4.74
N TYR A 115 15.32 -8.72 5.35
CA TYR A 115 15.05 -8.81 6.79
C TYR A 115 16.20 -8.28 7.67
N GLU A 116 17.45 -8.38 7.20
CA GLU A 116 18.62 -7.76 7.84
C GLU A 116 18.51 -6.23 7.96
N ASN A 117 17.83 -5.58 7.02
CA ASN A 117 17.59 -4.14 7.04
C ASN A 117 16.40 -3.75 7.92
N ILE A 118 15.61 -4.71 8.41
CA ILE A 118 14.54 -4.45 9.38
C ILE A 118 15.17 -4.30 10.77
N LYS A 119 15.02 -3.11 11.34
CA LYS A 119 15.51 -2.75 12.68
C LYS A 119 14.53 -3.15 13.76
N SER A 120 13.23 -2.93 13.52
CA SER A 120 12.23 -3.35 14.49
C SER A 120 10.86 -3.61 13.89
N VAL A 121 10.10 -4.50 14.53
CA VAL A 121 8.73 -4.82 14.16
C VAL A 121 7.80 -4.68 15.37
N LYS A 122 6.69 -3.95 15.22
CA LYS A 122 5.71 -3.80 16.31
C LYS A 122 4.31 -4.08 15.81
N LEU A 123 3.70 -5.10 16.38
CA LEU A 123 2.30 -5.44 16.12
C LEU A 123 1.42 -4.77 17.18
N ARG A 124 0.55 -3.85 16.77
CA ARG A 124 -0.35 -3.09 17.67
C ARG A 124 -1.80 -3.44 17.36
N LYS A 125 -2.52 -3.97 18.35
CA LYS A 125 -3.98 -4.10 18.30
C LYS A 125 -4.62 -2.80 18.78
N TRP A 126 -5.52 -2.23 17.99
CA TRP A 126 -6.42 -1.16 18.42
C TRP A 126 -7.81 -1.76 18.57
N SER A 127 -8.39 -1.68 19.77
CA SER A 127 -9.63 -2.40 20.12
C SER A 127 -10.83 -2.12 19.20
N ILE A 128 -10.81 -1.02 18.45
CA ILE A 128 -11.90 -0.61 17.53
C ILE A 128 -11.46 -0.30 16.09
N PHE A 129 -10.16 -0.16 15.80
CA PHE A 129 -9.67 0.28 14.48
C PHE A 129 -8.81 -0.76 13.73
N GLY A 130 -8.74 -1.99 14.25
CA GLY A 130 -8.00 -3.10 13.63
C GLY A 130 -6.59 -3.29 14.18
N THR A 131 -5.72 -3.95 13.43
CA THR A 131 -4.32 -4.15 13.82
C THR A 131 -3.41 -3.40 12.88
N THR A 132 -2.36 -2.80 13.43
CA THR A 132 -1.26 -2.23 12.66
C THR A 132 0.03 -3.02 12.87
N LEU A 133 0.76 -3.32 11.80
CA LEU A 133 2.15 -3.74 11.85
C LEU A 133 3.03 -2.54 11.52
N GLU A 134 3.86 -2.13 12.46
CA GLU A 134 4.86 -1.10 12.24
C GLU A 134 6.21 -1.77 11.94
N ILE A 135 6.79 -1.46 10.79
CA ILE A 135 8.13 -1.91 10.39
C ILE A 135 9.04 -0.69 10.38
N LYS A 136 10.13 -0.71 11.15
CA LYS A 136 11.23 0.23 10.99
C LYS A 136 12.36 -0.47 10.26
N ALA A 137 12.82 0.11 9.16
CA ALA A 137 13.87 -0.49 8.36
C ALA A 137 14.77 0.56 7.70
N LEU A 138 15.95 0.12 7.27
CA LEU A 138 16.83 0.90 6.41
C LEU A 138 16.39 0.69 4.95
N LEU A 139 15.96 1.76 4.27
CA LEU A 139 15.63 1.75 2.85
C LEU A 139 16.48 2.81 2.14
N LYS A 140 17.32 2.39 1.20
CA LYS A 140 18.25 3.26 0.46
C LYS A 140 19.15 4.11 1.39
N GLY A 141 19.62 3.52 2.49
CA GLY A 141 20.47 4.19 3.47
C GLY A 141 19.74 5.06 4.51
N GLU A 142 18.42 5.23 4.39
CA GLU A 142 17.62 6.03 5.32
C GLU A 142 16.76 5.13 6.21
N GLU A 143 16.64 5.49 7.50
CA GLU A 143 15.66 4.82 8.37
C GLU A 143 14.25 5.29 8.03
N LYS A 144 13.39 4.34 7.65
CA LYS A 144 11.98 4.56 7.35
C LYS A 144 11.09 3.73 8.26
N LYS A 145 9.96 4.32 8.63
CA LYS A 145 8.93 3.67 9.43
C LYS A 145 7.68 3.45 8.58
N PHE A 146 7.39 2.21 8.24
CA PHE A 146 6.19 1.78 7.56
C PHE A 146 5.13 1.37 8.56
N LYS A 147 3.88 1.80 8.35
CA LYS A 147 2.73 1.38 9.15
C LYS A 147 1.76 0.66 8.23
N LEU A 148 1.54 -0.63 8.46
CA LEU A 148 0.69 -1.46 7.63
C LEU A 148 -0.59 -1.80 8.39
N ALA A 149 -1.75 -1.49 7.81
CA ALA A 149 -3.01 -1.96 8.35
C ALA A 149 -3.15 -3.46 8.02
N ILE A 150 -3.32 -4.28 9.04
CA ILE A 150 -3.51 -5.73 8.90
C ILE A 150 -4.97 -6.05 9.21
N PRO A 151 -5.70 -6.65 8.27
CA PRO A 151 -7.03 -7.17 8.53
C PRO A 151 -7.01 -8.18 9.68
N LYS A 152 -8.02 -8.13 10.55
CA LYS A 152 -8.05 -8.92 11.79
C LYS A 152 -7.85 -10.42 11.54
N GLN A 153 -8.35 -10.94 10.43
CA GLN A 153 -8.19 -12.34 10.03
C GLN A 153 -6.72 -12.75 9.77
N HIS A 154 -5.88 -11.84 9.27
CA HIS A 154 -4.47 -12.11 8.97
C HIS A 154 -3.54 -11.87 10.16
N PHE A 155 -4.06 -11.36 11.29
CA PHE A 155 -3.26 -11.03 12.46
C PHE A 155 -2.40 -12.21 12.95
N LYS A 156 -3.05 -13.37 13.16
CA LYS A 156 -2.38 -14.55 13.71
C LYS A 156 -1.34 -15.10 12.75
N ASP A 157 -1.65 -15.07 11.46
CA ASP A 157 -0.74 -15.55 10.42
C ASP A 157 0.48 -14.66 10.31
N VAL A 158 0.31 -13.34 10.29
CA VAL A 158 1.44 -12.40 10.29
C VAL A 158 2.26 -12.55 11.57
N GLN A 159 1.62 -12.63 12.74
CA GLN A 159 2.34 -12.80 13.99
C GLN A 159 3.17 -14.10 14.01
N LYS A 160 2.56 -15.23 13.64
CA LYS A 160 3.19 -16.56 13.71
C LYS A 160 4.20 -16.77 12.58
N ASN A 161 3.80 -16.51 11.33
CA ASN A 161 4.55 -16.91 10.15
C ASN A 161 5.54 -15.84 9.69
N VAL A 162 5.37 -14.58 10.12
CA VAL A 162 6.31 -13.49 9.77
C VAL A 162 7.10 -13.07 11.00
N VAL A 163 6.44 -12.50 12.01
CA VAL A 163 7.12 -11.88 13.14
C VAL A 163 7.92 -12.91 13.92
N ASN A 164 7.27 -13.98 14.38
CA ASN A 164 7.94 -14.98 15.21
C ASN A 164 8.94 -15.84 14.44
N LYS A 165 8.68 -16.10 13.15
CA LYS A 165 9.48 -17.03 12.36
C LYS A 165 10.68 -16.37 11.67
N TYR A 166 10.49 -15.24 11.02
CA TYR A 166 11.53 -14.62 10.17
C TYR A 166 12.08 -13.32 10.73
N LEU A 167 11.38 -12.69 11.68
CA LEU A 167 11.85 -11.49 12.36
C LEU A 167 11.97 -11.69 13.88
N PRO A 168 12.52 -12.83 14.36
CA PRO A 168 12.59 -13.09 15.79
C PRO A 168 13.50 -12.05 16.48
N GLY A 169 13.01 -11.45 17.55
CA GLY A 169 13.75 -10.46 18.33
C GLY A 169 13.92 -9.09 17.68
N LYS A 170 13.24 -8.84 16.55
CA LYS A 170 13.09 -7.50 15.95
C LYS A 170 11.85 -6.81 16.50
#